data_AF-A0A227J9G9-F1
#
_entry.id   AF-A0A227J9G9-F1
#
_cell.length_a   1.000
_cell.length_b   1.000
_cell.length_c   1.000
_cell.angle_alpha   90.00
_cell.angle_beta   90.00
_cell.angle_gamma   90.00
#
_symmetry.space_group_name_H-M   'P 1'
#
loop_
_entity.id
_entity.type
_entity.pdbx_description
1 polymer ?
#
loop_
_entity_poly.entity_id
_entity_poly.type
_entity_poly.pdbx_seq_one_letter_code
_entity_poly.pdbx_strand_id
1 'polypeptide(L)'
;MKNSRYDSNVYHAKRTFDVLVALLILLVTAPLFPFIALAIKVSSKGPVIYRQLRVGRCTPEKMDLFQIMKFRTMYIDAEQRSGAVWATENDPRITPVGRFLRKTRLDELPQLFNVLKGEMSMIGP
;
A
#
# COMPACT_ATOMS: atom_id res chain seq x y z
N MET A 1 -25.41 1.02 25.40
CA MET A 1 -24.71 1.47 24.17
C MET A 1 -23.63 2.46 24.59
N LYS A 2 -22.39 1.99 24.80
CA LYS A 2 -21.28 2.81 25.30
C LYS A 2 -20.55 3.49 24.13
N ASN A 3 -20.43 4.81 24.25
CA ASN A 3 -19.55 5.74 23.53
C ASN A 3 -18.51 5.10 22.59
N SER A 4 -18.60 5.44 21.31
CA SER A 4 -17.42 5.51 20.45
C SER A 4 -17.34 6.89 19.80
N ARG A 5 -17.39 7.94 20.64
CA ARG A 5 -16.62 9.14 20.34
C ARG A 5 -15.17 8.70 20.55
N TYR A 6 -14.49 8.28 19.49
CA TYR A 6 -13.05 8.57 19.44
C TYR A 6 -12.97 10.06 19.76
N ASP A 7 -12.33 10.45 20.87
CA ASP A 7 -12.17 11.85 21.22
C ASP A 7 -11.68 12.57 19.96
N SER A 8 -12.43 13.57 19.49
CA SER A 8 -12.13 14.23 18.21
C SER A 8 -10.68 14.73 18.19
N ASN A 9 -10.18 15.11 19.37
CA ASN A 9 -8.78 15.46 19.61
C ASN A 9 -7.81 14.31 19.32
N VAL A 10 -8.11 13.09 19.76
CA VAL A 10 -7.31 11.89 19.46
C VAL A 10 -7.31 11.59 17.97
N TYR A 11 -8.46 11.74 17.30
CA TYR A 11 -8.55 11.57 15.86
C TYR A 11 -7.66 12.57 15.10
N HIS A 12 -7.77 13.86 15.44
CA HIS A 12 -6.97 14.90 14.81
C HIS A 12 -5.48 14.73 15.10
N ALA A 13 -5.10 14.42 16.34
CA ALA A 13 -3.70 14.16 16.70
C ALA A 13 -3.13 12.97 15.92
N LYS A 14 -3.88 11.86 15.84
CA LYS A 14 -3.50 10.70 15.04
C LYS A 14 -3.35 11.04 13.57
N ARG A 15 -4.29 11.82 13.01
CA ARG A 15 -4.24 12.20 11.60
C ARG A 15 -3.01 13.06 11.29
N THR A 16 -2.70 14.03 12.15
CA THR A 16 -1.51 14.87 12.03
C THR A 16 -0.24 14.03 12.10
N PHE A 17 -0.16 13.10 13.07
CA PHE A 17 0.96 12.15 13.16
C PHE A 17 1.13 11.33 11.88
N ASP A 18 0.04 10.72 11.38
CA ASP A 18 0.07 9.89 10.17
C ASP A 18 0.61 10.67 8.96
N VAL A 19 0.15 11.91 8.76
CA VAL A 19 0.58 12.76 7.64
C VAL A 19 2.05 13.15 7.78
N LEU A 20 2.48 13.59 8.97
CA LEU A 20 3.86 14.02 9.21
C LEU A 20 4.85 12.88 9.00
N VAL A 21 4.55 11.69 9.55
CA VAL A 21 5.41 10.52 9.40
C VAL A 21 5.42 10.05 7.95
N ALA A 22 4.27 10.01 7.28
CA ALA A 22 4.21 9.63 5.86
C ALA A 22 5.01 10.59 4.96
N LEU A 23 4.92 11.91 5.20
CA LEU A 23 5.71 12.91 4.48
C LEU A 23 7.21 12.74 4.72
N LEU A 24 7.62 12.50 5.97
CA LEU A 24 9.02 12.29 6.31
C LEU A 24 9.59 11.05 5.61
N ILE A 25 8.88 9.92 5.66
CA ILE A 25 9.31 8.69 4.99
C ILE A 25 9.34 8.89 3.48
N LEU A 26 8.32 9.55 2.90
CA LEU A 26 8.32 9.86 1.46
C LEU A 26 9.49 10.74 1.07
N LEU A 27 9.83 11.76 1.85
CA LEU A 27 10.95 12.65 1.55
C LEU A 27 12.29 11.89 1.54
N VAL A 28 12.51 11.05 2.55
CA VAL A 28 13.75 10.26 2.67
C VAL A 28 13.83 9.18 1.58
N THR A 29 12.70 8.56 1.23
CA THR A 29 12.66 7.45 0.26
C THR A 29 12.40 7.91 -1.18
N ALA A 30 12.02 9.17 -1.42
CA ALA A 30 11.73 9.71 -2.75
C ALA A 30 12.83 9.44 -3.78
N PRO A 31 14.13 9.58 -3.45
CA PRO A 31 15.20 9.25 -4.40
C PRO A 31 15.18 7.80 -4.88
N LEU A 32 14.62 6.86 -4.10
CA LEU A 32 14.56 5.43 -4.45
C LEU A 32 13.48 5.10 -5.49
N PHE A 33 12.41 5.91 -5.58
CA PHE A 33 11.28 5.68 -6.48
C PHE A 33 11.67 5.48 -7.95
N PRO A 34 12.50 6.35 -8.58
CA PRO A 34 12.90 6.15 -9.98
C PRO A 34 13.72 4.87 -10.18
N PHE A 35 14.61 4.50 -9.25
CA PHE A 35 15.40 3.27 -9.35
C PHE A 35 14.53 2.02 -9.23
N ILE A 36 13.58 2.01 -8.29
CA ILE A 36 12.62 0.93 -8.13
C ILE A 36 11.73 0.83 -9.38
N ALA A 37 11.23 1.96 -9.88
CA ALA A 37 10.41 2.00 -11.08
C ALA A 37 11.15 1.45 -12.31
N LEU A 38 12.42 1.82 -12.48
CA LEU A 38 13.27 1.29 -13.55
C LEU A 38 13.50 -0.22 -13.38
N ALA A 39 13.85 -0.69 -12.18
CA ALA A 39 14.07 -2.12 -11.91
C ALA A 39 12.83 -2.97 -12.25
N ILE A 40 11.63 -2.48 -11.92
CA ILE A 40 10.36 -3.16 -12.25
C ILE A 40 10.13 -3.17 -13.76
N LYS A 41 10.36 -2.03 -14.44
CA LYS A 41 10.17 -1.90 -15.89
C LYS A 41 11.12 -2.77 -16.70
N VAL A 42 12.35 -2.94 -16.24
CA VAL A 42 13.35 -3.82 -16.88
C VAL A 42 13.02 -5.28 -16.60
N SER A 43 12.56 -5.62 -15.39
CA SER A 43 12.27 -7.00 -15.02
C SER A 43 10.98 -7.57 -15.59
N SER A 44 9.97 -6.73 -15.90
CA SER A 44 8.67 -7.20 -16.39
C SER A 44 7.93 -6.16 -17.20
N LYS A 45 7.14 -6.61 -18.18
CA LYS A 45 6.23 -5.72 -18.93
C LYS A 45 5.05 -5.32 -18.04
N GLY A 46 4.67 -4.04 -18.06
CA GLY A 46 3.48 -3.55 -17.37
C GLY A 46 3.67 -2.21 -16.63
N PRO A 47 2.65 -1.77 -15.87
CA PRO A 47 2.73 -0.56 -15.06
C PRO A 47 3.52 -0.80 -13.77
N VAL A 48 4.26 0.22 -13.33
CA VAL A 48 5.10 0.20 -12.12
C VAL A 48 4.25 0.08 -10.86
N ILE A 49 3.10 0.75 -10.84
CA ILE A 49 2.18 0.74 -9.70
C ILE A 49 1.10 -0.32 -9.94
N TYR A 50 0.90 -1.16 -8.93
CA TYR A 50 -0.24 -2.05 -8.79
C TYR A 50 -1.29 -1.39 -7.88
N ARG A 51 -2.56 -1.55 -8.23
CA ARG A 51 -3.70 -1.04 -7.47
C ARG A 51 -4.66 -2.19 -7.20
N GLN A 52 -5.14 -2.29 -5.97
CA GLN A 52 -6.13 -3.27 -5.56
C GLN A 52 -7.21 -2.61 -4.71
N LEU A 53 -8.47 -2.97 -4.94
CA LEU A 53 -9.56 -2.53 -4.09
C LEU A 53 -9.45 -3.20 -2.71
N ARG A 54 -9.46 -2.40 -1.64
CA ARG A 54 -9.40 -2.85 -0.26
C ARG A 54 -10.50 -2.17 0.55
N VAL A 55 -10.91 -2.86 1.62
CA VAL A 55 -11.79 -2.30 2.65
C VAL A 55 -10.95 -1.36 3.51
N GLY A 56 -11.40 -0.12 3.64
CA GLY A 56 -10.84 0.88 4.54
C GLY A 56 -11.65 0.95 5.82
N ARG A 57 -11.96 2.17 6.25
CA ARG A 57 -12.75 2.40 7.47
C ARG A 57 -14.13 1.73 7.35
N CYS A 58 -14.44 0.88 8.32
CA CYS A 58 -15.74 0.21 8.42
C CYS A 58 -16.41 0.59 9.75
N THR A 59 -17.61 1.12 9.67
CA THR A 59 -18.54 1.35 10.78
C THR A 59 -19.80 0.51 10.56
N PRO A 60 -20.64 0.28 11.59
CA PRO A 60 -21.91 -0.44 11.41
C PRO A 60 -22.82 0.14 10.31
N GLU A 61 -22.63 1.42 9.98
CA GLU A 61 -23.46 2.16 9.03
C GLU A 61 -22.78 2.37 7.67
N LYS A 62 -21.45 2.25 7.58
CA LYS A 62 -20.69 2.59 6.37
C LYS A 62 -19.42 1.76 6.21
N MET A 63 -19.19 1.25 5.01
CA MET A 63 -17.92 0.65 4.61
C MET A 63 -17.27 1.51 3.53
N ASP A 64 -16.11 2.09 3.83
CA ASP A 64 -15.31 2.82 2.85
C ASP A 64 -14.42 1.84 2.07
N LEU A 65 -14.39 1.99 0.75
CA LEU A 65 -13.50 1.24 -0.13
C LEU A 65 -12.45 2.19 -0.71
N PHE A 66 -11.21 1.72 -0.82
CA PHE A 66 -10.13 2.49 -1.44
C PHE A 66 -9.20 1.62 -2.27
N GLN A 67 -8.41 2.25 -3.13
CA GLN A 67 -7.43 1.58 -3.98
C GLN A 67 -6.05 1.65 -3.34
N ILE A 68 -5.62 0.55 -2.71
CA ILE A 68 -4.27 0.47 -2.16
C ILE A 68 -3.23 0.55 -3.27
N MET A 69 -2.20 1.38 -3.10
CA MET A 69 -1.11 1.53 -4.04
C MET A 69 0.11 0.75 -3.57
N LYS A 70 0.66 -0.10 -4.44
CA LYS A 70 1.94 -0.79 -4.20
C LYS A 70 2.80 -0.72 -5.45
N PHE A 71 4.11 -0.91 -5.31
CA PHE A 71 4.91 -1.26 -6.46
C PHE A 71 4.55 -2.66 -6.94
N ARG A 72 4.55 -2.85 -8.25
CA ARG A 72 4.24 -4.14 -8.85
C ARG A 72 5.37 -5.13 -8.58
N THR A 73 5.03 -6.19 -7.86
CA THR A 73 5.96 -7.29 -7.52
C THR A 73 5.60 -8.61 -8.20
N MET A 74 4.47 -8.66 -8.91
CA MET A 74 3.98 -9.84 -9.63
C MET A 74 3.81 -9.53 -11.12
N TYR A 75 3.92 -10.55 -11.97
CA TYR A 75 3.67 -10.42 -13.41
C TYR A 75 2.25 -9.93 -13.69
N ILE A 76 2.03 -9.31 -14.86
CA ILE A 76 0.74 -8.69 -15.20
C ILE A 76 -0.42 -9.69 -15.29
N ASP A 77 -0.10 -10.91 -15.67
CA ASP A 77 -1.00 -12.06 -15.86
C ASP A 77 -1.12 -12.95 -14.61
N ALA A 78 -0.45 -12.57 -13.49
CA ALA A 78 -0.44 -13.33 -12.25
C ALA A 78 -1.83 -13.71 -11.72
N GLU A 79 -2.83 -12.87 -11.94
CA GLU A 79 -4.20 -13.08 -11.44
C GLU A 79 -5.17 -13.54 -12.55
N GLN A 80 -4.72 -13.69 -13.80
CA GLN A 80 -5.63 -14.02 -14.93
C GLN A 80 -6.33 -15.37 -14.77
N ARG A 81 -5.66 -16.37 -14.18
CA ARG A 81 -6.20 -17.72 -14.02
C ARG A 81 -6.74 -18.01 -12.63
N SER A 82 -6.19 -17.37 -11.60
CA SER A 82 -6.49 -17.67 -10.19
C SER A 82 -7.45 -16.69 -9.53
N GLY A 83 -7.64 -15.49 -10.13
CA GLY A 83 -8.22 -14.36 -9.41
C GLY A 83 -7.28 -13.85 -8.30
N ALA A 84 -7.83 -13.00 -7.43
CA ALA A 84 -7.12 -12.42 -6.29
C ALA A 84 -6.92 -13.49 -5.19
N VAL A 85 -5.79 -14.19 -5.24
CA VAL A 85 -5.40 -15.21 -4.26
C VAL A 85 -4.21 -14.72 -3.45
N TRP A 86 -4.21 -15.02 -2.15
CA TRP A 86 -3.08 -14.74 -1.27
C TRP A 86 -1.79 -15.34 -1.85
N ALA A 87 -0.73 -14.55 -1.86
CA ALA A 87 0.58 -15.02 -2.29
C ALA A 87 1.10 -16.06 -1.30
N THR A 88 1.59 -17.19 -1.83
CA THR A 88 2.22 -18.24 -1.02
C THR A 88 3.71 -17.98 -0.88
N GLU A 89 4.35 -18.69 0.05
CA GLU A 89 5.81 -18.73 0.10
C GLU A 89 6.36 -19.26 -1.24
N ASN A 90 7.33 -18.55 -1.82
CA ASN A 90 7.91 -18.86 -3.14
C ASN A 90 6.94 -18.86 -4.32
N ASP A 91 5.88 -18.03 -4.27
CA ASP A 91 4.91 -17.91 -5.36
C ASP A 91 5.59 -17.60 -6.73
N PRO A 92 5.38 -18.44 -7.76
CA PRO A 92 6.02 -18.30 -9.08
C PRO A 92 5.56 -17.05 -9.84
N ARG A 93 4.45 -16.44 -9.42
CA ARG A 93 3.92 -15.21 -10.01
C ARG A 93 4.71 -13.96 -9.62
N ILE A 94 5.61 -14.06 -8.64
CA ILE A 94 6.44 -12.97 -8.14
C ILE A 94 7.68 -12.82 -9.03
N THR A 95 7.97 -11.60 -9.47
CA THR A 95 9.19 -11.33 -10.26
C THR A 95 10.43 -11.40 -9.38
N PRO A 96 11.64 -11.66 -9.93
CA PRO A 96 12.87 -11.66 -9.15
C PRO A 96 13.09 -10.34 -8.38
N VAL A 97 12.86 -9.20 -9.05
CA VAL A 97 12.88 -7.86 -8.41
C VAL A 97 11.78 -7.75 -7.37
N GLY A 98 10.57 -8.23 -7.66
CA GLY A 98 9.43 -8.22 -6.75
C GLY A 98 9.69 -8.99 -5.45
N ARG A 99 10.46 -10.08 -5.51
CA ARG A 99 10.90 -10.85 -4.35
C ARG A 99 11.78 -10.01 -3.42
N PHE A 100 12.72 -9.26 -3.98
CA PHE A 100 13.56 -8.33 -3.21
C PHE A 100 12.73 -7.19 -2.60
N LEU A 101 11.83 -6.58 -3.38
CA LEU A 101 10.98 -5.49 -2.90
C LEU A 101 10.07 -5.93 -1.75
N ARG A 102 9.49 -7.14 -1.83
CA ARG A 102 8.67 -7.72 -0.75
C ARG A 102 9.48 -8.02 0.50
N LYS A 103 10.69 -8.57 0.35
CA LYS A 103 11.58 -8.86 1.49
C LYS A 103 11.95 -7.60 2.27
N THR A 104 12.11 -6.49 1.57
CA THR A 104 12.49 -5.18 2.14
C THR A 104 11.30 -4.29 2.45
N ARG A 105 10.07 -4.70 2.11
CA ARG A 105 8.83 -3.89 2.14
C ARG A 105 8.90 -2.59 1.34
N LEU A 106 9.88 -2.47 0.44
CA LEU A 106 9.97 -1.33 -0.46
C LEU A 106 8.76 -1.28 -1.40
N ASP A 107 8.09 -2.41 -1.65
CA ASP A 107 6.87 -2.45 -2.45
C ASP A 107 5.68 -1.70 -1.83
N GLU A 108 5.73 -1.43 -0.53
CA GLU A 108 4.67 -0.77 0.21
C GLU A 108 4.83 0.75 0.27
N LEU A 109 5.97 1.31 -0.15
CA LEU A 109 6.20 2.76 -0.14
C LEU A 109 5.10 3.58 -0.83
N PRO A 110 4.49 3.13 -1.95
CA PRO A 110 3.38 3.86 -2.56
C PRO A 110 2.12 3.95 -1.68
N GLN A 111 1.97 3.10 -0.65
CA GLN A 111 0.84 3.19 0.30
C GLN A 111 0.88 4.48 1.11
N LEU A 112 2.05 5.11 1.25
CA LEU A 112 2.18 6.41 1.92
C LEU A 112 1.33 7.49 1.24
N PHE A 113 1.11 7.39 -0.08
CA PHE A 113 0.16 8.28 -0.77
C PHE A 113 -1.29 8.05 -0.35
N ASN A 114 -1.69 6.80 -0.05
CA ASN A 114 -3.01 6.49 0.50
C ASN A 114 -3.15 7.07 1.92
N VAL A 115 -2.06 7.03 2.72
CA VAL A 115 -2.02 7.69 4.03
C VAL A 115 -2.19 9.20 3.87
N LEU A 116 -1.47 9.85 2.95
CA LEU A 116 -1.64 11.30 2.71
C LEU A 116 -3.05 11.67 2.26
N LYS A 117 -3.73 10.81 1.49
CA LYS A 117 -5.13 11.00 1.08
C LYS A 117 -6.15 10.77 2.21
N GLY A 118 -5.74 10.14 3.30
CA GLY A 118 -6.63 9.80 4.42
C GLY A 118 -7.44 8.52 4.21
N GLU A 119 -7.09 7.74 3.19
CA GLU A 119 -7.68 6.43 2.90
C GLU A 119 -7.11 5.35 3.83
N MET A 120 -5.88 5.54 4.32
CA MET A 120 -5.18 4.66 5.25
C MET A 120 -4.55 5.45 6.41
N SER A 121 -4.15 4.73 7.45
CA SER A 121 -3.36 5.24 8.57
C SER A 121 -1.99 4.56 8.61
N MET A 122 -0.98 5.20 9.21
CA MET A 122 0.33 4.57 9.40
C MET A 122 0.25 3.37 10.34
N ILE A 123 -0.67 3.42 11.30
CA ILE A 123 -0.88 2.38 12.32
C ILE A 123 -2.38 2.21 12.51
N GLY A 124 -2.93 1.07 12.11
CA GLY A 124 -4.33 0.72 12.30
C GLY A 124 -4.73 -0.53 11.52
N PRO A 125 -5.81 -1.22 11.93
CA PRO A 125 -6.47 -2.23 11.11
C PRO A 125 -7.17 -1.61 9.90
#